data_AF-Q8WFI4-F1
#
_entry.id   AF-Q8WFI4-F1
#
_cell.length_a   1.000
_cell.length_b   1.000
_cell.length_c   1.000
_cell.angle_alpha   90.00
_cell.angle_beta   90.00
_cell.angle_gamma   90.00
#
_symmetry.space_group_name_H-M   'P 1'
#
loop_
_entity.id
_entity.type
_entity.pdbx_description
1 polymer ?
#
loop_
_entity_poly.entity_id
_entity_poly.type
_entity_poly.pdbx_seq_one_letter_code
_entity_poly.pdbx_strand_id
1 'polypeptide(L)'
;MTMIIAPSIFGQFFPDSFLLIPMNAFSIIFALSWLIFIFPTNWAPSRFQSIWLGFRSAVLEMLFQNTSPNTAPWAGLITSVFLVIFSINVLGLFPYAFTSTSHISLTYSLGFPLWMSV
;
A
#
# COMPACT_ATOMS: atom_id res chain seq x y z
N MET A 1 21.29 -16.50 24.38
CA MET A 1 21.98 -15.28 24.82
C MET A 1 20.96 -14.15 24.76
N THR A 2 20.31 -13.85 25.89
CA THR A 2 19.33 -12.76 25.97
C THR A 2 20.08 -11.45 25.80
N MET A 3 20.09 -10.94 24.57
CA MET A 3 20.51 -9.58 24.30
C MET A 3 19.60 -8.67 25.11
N ILE A 4 20.13 -8.09 26.19
CA ILE A 4 19.51 -6.96 26.86
C ILE A 4 19.65 -5.81 25.87
N ILE A 5 18.68 -5.70 24.96
CA ILE A 5 18.56 -4.56 24.08
C ILE A 5 18.10 -3.42 24.99
N ALA A 6 18.99 -2.48 25.30
CA ALA A 6 18.55 -1.18 25.79
C ALA A 6 17.43 -0.70 24.86
N PRO A 7 16.25 -0.27 25.36
CA PRO A 7 15.10 0.01 24.51
C PRO A 7 15.49 1.08 23.48
N SER A 8 15.77 0.62 22.27
CA SER A 8 16.15 1.46 21.15
C SER A 8 14.88 1.80 20.40
N ILE A 9 14.70 3.07 20.07
CA ILE A 9 13.63 3.49 19.15
C ILE A 9 13.79 2.85 17.77
N PHE A 10 14.95 2.24 17.47
CA PHE A 10 15.12 1.46 16.24
C PHE A 10 14.69 -0.01 16.38
N GLY A 11 14.47 -0.50 17.61
CA GLY A 11 14.00 -1.86 17.89
C GLY A 11 12.71 -2.20 17.15
N GLN A 12 11.85 -1.21 16.98
CA GLN A 12 10.56 -1.33 16.29
C GLN A 12 10.64 -1.52 14.76
N PHE A 13 11.79 -1.25 14.14
CA PHE A 13 11.99 -1.52 12.70
C PHE A 13 12.58 -2.92 12.46
N PHE A 14 12.88 -3.71 13.49
CA PHE A 14 13.35 -5.07 13.26
C PHE A 14 12.19 -5.93 12.74
N PRO A 15 12.41 -6.71 11.66
CA PRO A 15 11.39 -7.61 11.13
C PRO A 15 11.24 -8.79 12.08
N ASP A 16 10.44 -8.62 13.13
CA ASP A 16 10.07 -9.71 14.03
C ASP A 16 9.30 -10.78 13.27
N SER A 17 9.46 -12.03 13.70
CA SER A 17 8.76 -13.18 13.12
C SER A 17 7.78 -13.74 14.13
N PHE A 18 6.56 -14.02 13.67
CA PHE A 18 5.55 -14.75 14.42
C PHE A 18 5.21 -16.03 13.67
N LEU A 19 5.29 -17.19 14.32
CA LEU A 19 5.10 -18.50 13.69
C LEU A 19 5.94 -18.69 12.41
N LEU A 20 7.20 -18.23 12.42
CA LEU A 20 8.12 -18.24 11.27
C LEU A 20 7.71 -17.34 10.09
N ILE A 21 6.66 -16.53 10.23
CA ILE A 21 6.22 -15.55 9.23
C ILE A 21 6.65 -14.15 9.67
N PRO A 22 7.30 -13.34 8.81
CA PRO A 22 7.65 -11.96 9.14
C PRO A 22 6.40 -11.12 9.43
N MET A 23 6.42 -10.31 10.49
CA MET A 23 5.29 -9.45 10.87
C MET A 23 4.94 -8.42 9.77
N ASN A 24 5.94 -8.03 8.98
CA ASN A 24 5.75 -7.19 7.79
C ASN A 24 4.77 -7.80 6.77
N ALA A 25 4.76 -9.13 6.60
CA ALA A 25 3.82 -9.80 5.69
C ALA A 25 2.38 -9.65 6.17
N PHE A 26 2.14 -9.82 7.48
CA PHE A 26 0.83 -9.57 8.08
C PHE A 26 0.39 -8.11 7.93
N SER A 27 1.31 -7.17 8.15
CA SER A 27 1.05 -5.73 7.97
C SER A 27 0.59 -5.42 6.55
N ILE A 28 1.27 -5.96 5.52
CA ILE A 28 0.87 -5.78 4.12
C ILE A 28 -0.49 -6.41 3.82
N ILE A 29 -0.75 -7.63 4.29
CA ILE A 29 -2.05 -8.30 4.08
C ILE A 29 -3.18 -7.47 4.71
N PHE A 30 -2.97 -6.98 5.92
CA PHE A 30 -3.94 -6.12 6.60
C PHE A 30 -4.13 -4.80 5.85
N ALA A 31 -3.05 -4.17 5.38
CA ALA A 31 -3.09 -2.95 4.57
C ALA A 31 -3.93 -3.10 3.31
N LEU A 32 -3.89 -4.26 2.68
CA LEU A 32 -4.56 -4.51 1.39
C LEU A 32 -5.93 -5.18 1.55
N SER A 33 -6.31 -5.58 2.77
CA SER A 33 -7.55 -6.31 3.04
C SER A 33 -8.81 -5.56 2.57
N TRP A 34 -8.79 -4.22 2.64
CA TRP A 34 -9.93 -3.40 2.21
C TRP A 34 -10.15 -3.42 0.70
N LEU A 35 -9.15 -3.82 -0.11
CA LEU A 35 -9.30 -3.96 -1.56
C LEU A 35 -10.29 -5.07 -1.95
N ILE A 36 -10.62 -5.99 -1.04
CA ILE A 36 -11.63 -7.04 -1.26
C ILE A 36 -13.01 -6.43 -1.53
N PHE A 37 -13.27 -5.22 -1.04
CA PHE A 37 -14.55 -4.53 -1.18
C PHE A 37 -14.68 -3.69 -2.46
N ILE A 38 -13.73 -3.81 -3.40
CA ILE A 38 -13.70 -3.04 -4.66
C ILE A 38 -14.67 -3.61 -5.71
N PHE A 39 -14.90 -4.92 -5.68
CA PHE A 39 -15.64 -5.61 -6.72
C PHE A 39 -17.15 -5.46 -6.49
N PRO A 40 -17.91 -4.99 -7.50
CA PRO A 40 -19.36 -4.93 -7.40
C PRO A 40 -19.91 -6.36 -7.33
N THR A 41 -20.70 -6.65 -6.31
CA THR A 41 -21.39 -7.94 -6.15
C THR A 41 -22.75 -7.96 -6.82
N ASN A 42 -23.35 -6.78 -7.05
CA ASN A 42 -24.69 -6.60 -7.58
C ASN A 42 -24.69 -5.53 -8.68
N TRP A 43 -25.75 -5.51 -9.49
CA TRP A 43 -25.93 -4.50 -10.55
C TRP A 43 -26.07 -3.06 -9.98
N ALA A 44 -26.78 -2.90 -8.87
CA ALA A 44 -26.84 -1.63 -8.16
C ALA A 44 -25.66 -1.51 -7.16
N PRO A 45 -24.93 -0.39 -7.14
CA PRO A 45 -23.81 -0.22 -6.21
C PRO A 45 -24.32 -0.11 -4.77
N SER A 46 -23.67 -0.82 -3.85
CA SER A 46 -23.87 -0.62 -2.42
C SER A 46 -23.32 0.75 -1.99
N ARG A 47 -23.69 1.24 -0.79
CA ARG A 47 -23.17 2.50 -0.25
C ARG A 47 -21.64 2.55 -0.22
N PHE A 48 -21.01 1.43 0.18
CA PHE A 48 -19.56 1.30 0.18
C PHE A 48 -19.00 1.35 -1.24
N GLN A 49 -19.63 0.67 -2.20
CA GLN A 49 -19.23 0.70 -3.60
C GLN A 49 -19.32 2.12 -4.19
N SER A 50 -20.35 2.88 -3.85
CA SER A 50 -20.48 4.27 -4.29
C SER A 50 -19.35 5.16 -3.76
N ILE A 51 -18.99 5.02 -2.49
CA ILE A 51 -17.85 5.74 -1.90
C ILE A 51 -16.55 5.33 -2.61
N TRP A 52 -16.35 4.03 -2.82
CA TRP A 52 -15.18 3.52 -3.52
C TRP A 52 -15.07 4.05 -4.95
N LEU A 53 -16.16 4.07 -5.71
CA LEU A 53 -16.19 4.62 -7.07
C LEU A 53 -15.81 6.10 -7.09
N GLY A 54 -16.34 6.90 -6.14
CA GLY A 54 -15.99 8.32 -6.01
C GLY A 54 -14.53 8.54 -5.60
N PHE A 55 -14.00 7.72 -4.68
CA PHE A 55 -12.59 7.76 -4.31
C PHE A 55 -11.70 7.40 -5.51
N ARG A 56 -12.02 6.34 -6.25
CA ARG A 56 -11.27 5.91 -7.44
C ARG A 56 -11.26 7.00 -8.51
N SER A 57 -12.38 7.67 -8.78
CA SER A 57 -12.42 8.76 -9.76
C SER A 57 -11.55 9.94 -9.33
N ALA A 58 -11.60 10.32 -8.06
CA ALA A 58 -10.78 11.41 -7.53
C ALA A 58 -9.28 11.09 -7.61
N VAL A 59 -8.87 9.86 -7.27
CA VAL A 59 -7.47 9.42 -7.37
C VAL A 59 -6.99 9.45 -8.82
N LEU A 60 -7.79 8.95 -9.76
CA LEU A 60 -7.44 8.96 -11.19
C LEU A 60 -7.30 10.39 -11.71
N GLU A 61 -8.23 11.28 -11.36
CA GLU A 61 -8.17 12.69 -11.73
C GLU A 61 -6.91 13.36 -11.16
N MET A 62 -6.61 13.18 -9.87
CA MET A 62 -5.43 13.76 -9.23
C MET A 62 -4.11 13.26 -9.84
N LEU A 63 -4.02 11.97 -10.19
CA LEU A 63 -2.80 11.40 -10.76
C LEU A 63 -2.58 11.82 -12.22
N PHE A 64 -3.64 11.96 -13.01
CA PHE A 64 -3.56 12.14 -14.46
C PHE A 64 -4.02 13.50 -14.99
N GLN A 65 -4.37 14.45 -14.12
CA GLN A 65 -4.83 15.80 -14.51
C GLN A 65 -3.89 16.54 -15.46
N ASN A 66 -2.57 16.30 -15.37
CA ASN A 66 -1.54 17.00 -16.15
C ASN A 66 -0.84 16.06 -17.15
N THR A 67 -1.51 15.01 -17.60
CA THR A 67 -0.89 13.95 -18.40
C THR A 67 -1.51 13.84 -19.80
N SER A 68 -0.71 13.43 -20.79
CA SER A 68 -1.20 13.24 -22.16
C SER A 68 -2.06 11.98 -22.29
N PRO A 69 -2.99 11.92 -23.27
CA PRO A 69 -3.82 10.73 -23.51
C PRO A 69 -3.01 9.44 -23.77
N ASN A 70 -1.77 9.56 -24.24
CA ASN A 70 -0.87 8.42 -24.47
C ASN A 70 -0.48 7.66 -23.19
N THR A 71 -0.83 8.18 -22.00
CA THR A 71 -0.54 7.53 -20.71
C THR A 71 -1.64 6.57 -20.24
N ALA A 72 -2.74 6.45 -20.98
CA ALA A 72 -3.82 5.51 -20.68
C ALA A 72 -3.36 4.07 -20.40
N PRO A 73 -2.35 3.48 -21.10
CA PRO A 73 -1.87 2.13 -20.80
C PRO A 73 -1.25 2.00 -19.39
N TRP A 74 -0.64 3.07 -18.89
CA TRP A 74 0.02 3.10 -17.58
C TRP A 74 -0.95 3.44 -16.43
N ALA A 75 -2.16 3.92 -16.75
CA ALA A 75 -3.11 4.41 -15.77
C ALA A 75 -3.45 3.38 -14.70
N GLY A 76 -3.73 2.15 -15.11
CA GLY A 76 -4.04 1.06 -14.19
C GLY A 76 -2.87 0.70 -13.26
N LEU A 77 -1.66 0.62 -13.81
CA LEU A 77 -0.45 0.25 -13.06
C LEU A 77 -0.02 1.34 -12.08
N ILE A 78 -0.02 2.61 -12.49
CA ILE A 78 0.36 3.72 -11.60
C ILE A 78 -0.69 3.87 -10.49
N THR A 79 -1.98 3.75 -10.82
CA THR A 79 -3.05 3.81 -9.82
C THR A 79 -2.96 2.66 -8.82
N SER A 80 -2.65 1.44 -9.26
CA SER A 80 -2.52 0.30 -8.34
C SER A 80 -1.32 0.47 -7.40
N VAL A 81 -0.18 0.94 -7.91
CA VAL A 81 1.00 1.24 -7.08
C VAL A 81 0.68 2.34 -6.07
N PHE A 82 0.00 3.41 -6.49
CA PHE A 82 -0.46 4.45 -5.59
C PHE A 82 -1.35 3.88 -4.48
N LEU A 83 -2.35 3.06 -4.80
CA LEU A 83 -3.26 2.47 -3.82
C LEU A 83 -2.53 1.56 -2.81
N VAL A 84 -1.56 0.76 -3.27
CA VAL A 84 -0.75 -0.10 -2.39
C VAL A 84 0.06 0.75 -1.41
N ILE A 85 0.80 1.75 -1.90
CA ILE A 85 1.64 2.62 -1.07
C ILE A 85 0.77 3.44 -0.11
N PHE A 86 -0.34 4.00 -0.61
CA PHE A 86 -1.30 4.75 0.19
C PHE A 86 -1.84 3.91 1.35
N SER A 87 -2.29 2.68 1.06
CA SER A 87 -2.85 1.77 2.07
C SER A 87 -1.85 1.44 3.18
N ILE A 88 -0.61 1.12 2.78
CA ILE A 88 0.45 0.79 3.73
C ILE A 88 0.79 2.01 4.60
N ASN A 89 0.90 3.20 3.99
CA ASN A 89 1.26 4.42 4.72
C ASN A 89 0.14 4.91 5.65
N VAL A 90 -1.14 4.79 5.25
CA VAL A 90 -2.28 5.17 6.10
C VAL A 90 -2.36 4.27 7.34
N LEU A 91 -2.08 2.97 7.22
CA LEU A 91 -1.95 2.11 8.39
C LEU A 91 -0.83 2.53 9.33
N GLY A 92 0.25 3.11 8.80
CA GLY A 92 1.35 3.65 9.60
C GLY A 92 1.00 4.84 10.49
N LEU A 93 -0.18 5.43 10.31
CA LEU A 93 -0.68 6.47 11.21
C LEU A 93 -1.16 5.90 12.56
N PHE A 94 -1.39 4.59 12.66
CA PHE A 94 -1.71 3.97 13.93
C PHE A 94 -0.50 3.99 14.87
N PRO A 95 -0.69 4.29 16.17
CA PRO A 95 0.38 4.24 17.15
C PRO A 95 1.08 2.88 17.12
N TYR A 96 2.42 2.90 17.10
CA TYR A 96 3.27 1.71 17.07
C TYR A 96 3.15 0.82 15.82
N ALA A 97 2.45 1.27 14.77
CA ALA A 97 2.39 0.55 13.51
C ALA A 97 3.60 0.87 12.63
N PHE A 98 4.52 -0.08 12.50
CA PHE A 98 5.61 0.01 11.53
C PHE A 98 5.16 -0.48 10.15
N THR A 99 5.33 0.40 9.17
CA THR A 99 4.93 0.14 7.80
C THR A 99 6.05 -0.51 7.02
N SER A 100 5.72 -1.49 6.18
CA SER A 100 6.71 -2.15 5.33
C SER A 100 7.41 -1.21 4.35
N THR A 101 6.83 -0.03 4.05
CA THR A 101 7.44 1.05 3.26
C THR A 101 8.62 1.74 3.97
N SER A 102 8.80 1.56 5.29
CA SER A 102 9.99 2.05 6.01
C SER A 102 11.26 1.27 5.63
N HIS A 103 11.12 0.08 5.05
CA HIS A 103 12.24 -0.71 4.57
C HIS A 103 12.57 -0.38 3.11
N ILE A 104 13.84 -0.04 2.88
CA ILE A 104 14.42 0.20 1.55
C ILE A 104 14.15 -0.95 0.56
N SER A 105 14.09 -2.19 1.04
CA SER A 105 13.81 -3.35 0.18
C SER A 105 12.47 -3.24 -0.54
N LEU A 106 11.41 -2.82 0.15
CA LEU A 106 10.08 -2.70 -0.45
C LEU A 106 10.05 -1.53 -1.44
N THR A 107 10.56 -0.36 -1.04
CA THR A 107 10.53 0.84 -1.89
C THR A 107 11.33 0.66 -3.18
N TYR A 108 12.52 0.06 -3.12
CA TYR A 108 13.30 -0.26 -4.32
C TYR A 108 12.67 -1.38 -5.16
N SER A 109 12.05 -2.39 -4.54
CA SER A 109 11.39 -3.47 -5.28
C SER A 109 10.24 -2.97 -6.17
N LEU A 110 9.56 -1.91 -5.75
CA LEU A 110 8.51 -1.25 -6.54
C LEU A 110 9.10 -0.22 -7.51
N GLY A 111 10.00 0.65 -7.04
CA GLY A 111 10.50 1.77 -7.83
C GLY A 111 11.43 1.36 -8.98
N PHE A 112 12.34 0.40 -8.75
CA PHE A 112 13.36 0.04 -9.75
C PHE A 112 12.77 -0.59 -11.02
N PRO A 113 11.85 -1.58 -10.95
CA PRO A 113 11.25 -2.13 -12.16
C PRO A 113 10.41 -1.11 -12.94
N LEU A 114 9.69 -0.23 -12.22
CA LEU A 114 8.89 0.83 -12.85
C LEU A 114 9.78 1.82 -13.60
N TRP A 115 10.90 2.23 -13.00
CA TRP A 115 11.86 3.12 -13.64
C TRP A 115 12.48 2.48 -14.90
N MET A 116 12.83 1.20 -14.85
CA MET A 116 13.38 0.46 -16.00
C MET A 116 12.36 0.24 -17.13
N SER A 117 11.06 0.40 -16.85
CA SER A 117 9.98 0.17 -17.82
C SER A 117 9.64 1.39 -18.67
N VAL A 118 10.18 2.56 -18.30
CA VAL A 118 10.09 3.85 -19.02
C VAL A 118 11.29 3.99 -19.95
#